data_AF-A0A8W8KRC8-F1
#
_entry.id   AF-A0A8W8KRC8-F1
#
_cell.length_a   1.000
_cell.length_b   1.000
_cell.length_c   1.000
_cell.angle_alpha   90.00
_cell.angle_beta   90.00
_cell.angle_gamma   90.00
#
_symmetry.space_group_name_H-M   'P 1'
#
loop_
_entity.id
_entity.type
_entity.pdbx_description
1 polymer ?
#
loop_
_entity_poly.entity_id
_entity_poly.type
_entity_poly.pdbx_seq_one_letter_code
_entity_poly.pdbx_strand_id
1 'polypeptide(L)'
;MWCVKMKMKFLLFRKKELFYTGPSGISLIGIGPAAEVMVPKITDDIITENGVFLCDMGSQYMDGTTDIAQSFVYGPPTERQKRTRCVRQDNCNKPCYAFEQLVYIPYESKLIKPEMLTKSQVSWLKDYYKMVEKLVIPELNARNDTRAIKVLSSISETQKIICLKLLIIR
;
A
#
# COMPACT_ATOMS: atom_id res chain seq x y z
N MET A 1 -7.57 7.24 20.40
CA MET A 1 -8.30 7.09 19.12
C MET A 1 -7.47 7.44 17.87
N TRP A 2 -6.35 6.75 17.63
CA TRP A 2 -5.49 6.97 16.45
C TRP A 2 -6.09 6.39 15.16
N CYS A 3 -6.63 5.16 15.21
CA CYS A 3 -7.29 4.52 14.07
C CYS A 3 -8.44 5.37 13.49
N VAL A 4 -9.25 5.99 14.36
CA VAL A 4 -10.32 6.90 13.92
C VAL A 4 -9.76 8.18 13.30
N LYS A 5 -8.72 8.78 13.89
CA LYS A 5 -8.08 9.97 13.32
C LYS A 5 -7.50 9.68 11.93
N MET A 6 -6.87 8.51 11.73
CA MET A 6 -6.36 8.11 10.42
C MET A 6 -7.49 7.87 9.41
N LYS A 7 -8.54 7.14 9.80
CA LYS A 7 -9.74 6.95 8.98
C LYS A 7 -10.31 8.30 8.53
N MET A 8 -10.48 9.23 9.47
CA MET A 8 -11.00 10.57 9.16
C MET A 8 -10.05 11.33 8.23
N LYS A 9 -8.74 11.28 8.46
CA LYS A 9 -7.76 11.94 7.61
C LYS A 9 -7.81 11.40 6.17
N PHE A 10 -7.90 10.08 6.00
CA PHE A 10 -8.01 9.46 4.68
C PHE A 10 -9.32 9.84 3.97
N LEU A 11 -10.45 9.80 4.67
CA LEU A 11 -11.73 10.26 4.12
C LEU A 11 -11.70 11.73 3.72
N LEU A 12 -11.04 12.58 4.51
CA LEU A 12 -10.85 14.00 4.18
C LEU A 12 -9.96 14.19 2.94
N PHE A 13 -8.99 13.32 2.70
CA PHE A 13 -8.21 13.33 1.46
C PHE A 13 -9.08 12.93 0.26
N ARG A 14 -9.83 11.82 0.37
CA ARG A 14 -10.70 11.31 -0.71
C ARG A 14 -11.83 12.29 -1.07
N LYS A 15 -12.38 12.99 -0.09
CA LYS A 15 -13.40 14.04 -0.30
C LYS A 15 -12.94 15.20 -1.18
N LYS A 16 -11.63 15.41 -1.34
CA LYS A 16 -11.08 16.45 -2.22
C LYS A 16 -10.91 15.98 -3.66
N GLU A 17 -11.06 14.68 -3.91
CA GLU A 17 -10.90 14.12 -5.24
C GLU A 17 -12.15 14.38 -6.10
N LEU A 18 -11.92 14.56 -7.40
CA LEU A 18 -13.00 14.75 -8.36
C LEU A 18 -13.90 13.51 -8.37
N PHE A 19 -15.19 13.72 -8.55
CA PHE A 19 -16.22 12.66 -8.63
C PHE A 19 -16.44 11.81 -7.38
N TYR A 20 -15.81 12.12 -6.24
CA TYR A 20 -16.03 11.38 -5.00
C TYR A 20 -17.49 11.45 -4.52
N THR A 21 -18.10 10.29 -4.25
CA THR A 21 -19.49 10.18 -3.78
C THR A 21 -19.60 9.64 -2.35
N GLY A 22 -18.62 8.87 -1.87
CA GLY A 22 -18.65 8.32 -0.51
C GLY A 22 -17.66 7.17 -0.29
N PRO A 23 -17.60 6.58 0.91
CA PRO A 23 -16.88 5.33 1.12
C PRO A 23 -17.60 4.16 0.42
N SER A 24 -16.87 3.19 -0.13
CA SER A 24 -17.45 2.00 -0.75
C SER A 24 -17.84 0.91 0.24
N GLY A 25 -17.28 0.95 1.45
CA GLY A 25 -17.54 -0.02 2.50
C GLY A 25 -16.98 0.40 3.86
N ILE A 26 -16.95 -0.56 4.79
CA ILE A 26 -16.40 -0.37 6.13
C ILE A 26 -14.87 -0.38 6.02
N SER A 27 -14.25 0.77 6.28
CA SER A 27 -12.79 0.83 6.39
C SER A 27 -12.29 -0.02 7.56
N LEU A 28 -11.38 -0.96 7.29
CA LEU A 28 -10.73 -1.78 8.30
C LEU A 28 -9.33 -1.23 8.54
N ILE A 29 -9.07 -0.85 9.79
CA ILE A 29 -7.76 -0.34 10.21
C ILE A 29 -7.32 -1.14 11.42
N GLY A 30 -6.19 -1.81 11.30
CA GLY A 30 -5.62 -2.65 12.35
C GLY A 30 -4.17 -2.27 12.65
N ILE A 31 -3.79 -2.32 13.92
CA ILE A 31 -2.40 -2.12 14.38
C ILE A 31 -1.97 -3.36 15.17
N GLY A 32 -0.75 -3.83 14.92
CA GLY A 32 -0.16 -4.94 15.66
C GLY A 32 -1.02 -6.21 15.58
N PRO A 33 -1.37 -6.83 16.72
CA PRO A 33 -2.23 -8.03 16.73
C PRO A 33 -3.59 -7.82 16.05
N ALA A 34 -4.15 -6.60 16.08
CA ALA A 34 -5.42 -6.33 15.42
C ALA A 34 -5.29 -6.42 13.89
N ALA A 35 -4.12 -6.15 13.31
CA ALA A 35 -3.88 -6.29 11.87
C ALA A 35 -3.87 -7.76 11.40
N GLU A 36 -3.81 -8.73 12.32
CA GLU A 36 -3.89 -10.16 12.02
C GLU A 36 -5.33 -10.69 12.06
N VAL A 37 -6.30 -9.87 12.50
CA VAL A 37 -7.71 -10.22 12.58
C VAL A 37 -8.42 -9.76 11.30
N MET A 38 -9.20 -10.64 10.67
CA MET A 38 -9.90 -10.37 9.41
C MET A 38 -10.83 -9.15 9.48
N VAL A 39 -11.53 -8.97 10.61
CA VAL A 39 -12.37 -7.80 10.87
C VAL A 39 -11.86 -7.15 12.15
N PRO A 40 -10.83 -6.27 12.08
CA PRO A 40 -10.32 -5.61 13.25
C PRO A 40 -11.41 -4.73 13.85
N LYS A 41 -11.68 -4.90 15.14
CA LYS A 41 -12.44 -3.91 15.89
C LYS A 41 -11.61 -2.63 15.89
N ILE A 42 -12.23 -1.49 15.61
CA ILE A 42 -11.55 -0.19 15.73
C ILE A 42 -11.18 -0.04 17.20
N THR A 43 -9.90 -0.19 17.49
CA THR A 43 -9.34 -0.04 18.83
C THR A 43 -8.74 1.35 18.98
N ASP A 44 -8.61 1.78 20.23
CA ASP A 44 -7.91 3.00 20.61
C ASP A 44 -6.39 2.87 20.54
N ASP A 45 -5.89 1.73 20.06
CA ASP A 45 -4.48 1.37 20.05
C ASP A 45 -3.62 2.47 19.43
N ILE A 46 -2.53 2.77 20.13
CA ILE A 46 -1.53 3.73 19.71
C ILE A 46 -0.64 3.03 18.69
N ILE A 47 -0.27 3.73 17.61
CA ILE A 47 0.76 3.24 16.70
C ILE A 47 2.06 3.13 17.50
N THR A 48 2.45 1.91 17.84
CA THR A 48 3.74 1.64 18.46
C THR A 48 4.84 1.77 17.42
N GLU A 49 6.05 2.17 17.83
CA GLU A 49 7.20 2.30 16.92
C GLU A 49 7.57 0.98 16.22
N ASN A 50 7.06 -0.14 16.74
CA ASN A 50 7.19 -1.48 16.19
C ASN A 50 5.80 -2.10 16.00
N GLY A 51 5.45 -2.53 14.78
CA GLY A 51 4.18 -3.20 14.52
C GLY A 51 3.72 -3.13 13.07
N VAL A 52 2.85 -4.07 12.68
CA VAL A 52 2.19 -4.06 11.37
C VAL A 52 0.98 -3.14 11.44
N PHE A 53 0.80 -2.33 10.40
CA PHE A 53 -0.35 -1.49 10.21
C PHE A 53 -1.08 -1.96 8.95
N LEU A 54 -2.35 -2.36 9.10
CA LEU A 54 -3.23 -2.73 8.00
C LEU A 54 -4.22 -1.58 7.76
N CYS A 55 -4.35 -1.21 6.50
CA CYS A 55 -5.28 -0.19 6.03
C CYS A 55 -6.04 -0.78 4.84
N ASP A 56 -7.29 -1.17 5.08
CA ASP A 56 -8.22 -1.67 4.06
C ASP A 56 -9.33 -0.65 3.89
N MET A 57 -9.32 0.05 2.76
CA MET A 57 -10.18 1.18 2.50
C MET A 57 -10.57 1.24 1.02
N GLY A 58 -11.83 1.61 0.79
CA GLY A 58 -12.36 1.86 -0.54
C GLY A 58 -13.22 3.12 -0.58
N SER A 59 -13.44 3.63 -1.79
CA SER A 59 -14.25 4.82 -2.06
C SER A 59 -15.04 4.65 -3.35
N GLN A 60 -16.23 5.24 -3.36
CA GLN A 60 -17.12 5.37 -4.50
C GLN A 60 -16.87 6.71 -5.20
N TYR A 61 -16.86 6.64 -6.52
CA TYR A 61 -16.80 7.76 -7.43
C TYR A 61 -17.90 7.61 -8.49
N MET A 62 -18.25 8.69 -9.18
CA MET A 62 -19.25 8.63 -10.27
C MET A 62 -18.80 7.71 -11.42
N ASP A 63 -17.50 7.54 -11.59
CA ASP A 63 -16.83 6.77 -12.64
C ASP A 63 -16.32 5.40 -12.18
N GLY A 64 -16.47 5.04 -10.89
CA GLY A 64 -16.11 3.71 -10.43
C GLY A 64 -16.02 3.53 -8.92
N THR A 65 -15.70 2.31 -8.52
CA THR A 65 -15.51 1.91 -7.13
C THR A 65 -14.08 1.45 -6.91
N THR A 66 -13.48 1.88 -5.81
CA THR A 66 -12.15 1.41 -5.37
C THR A 66 -12.27 0.55 -4.12
N ASP A 67 -11.41 -0.45 -4.03
CA ASP A 67 -11.21 -1.30 -2.86
C ASP A 67 -9.72 -1.65 -2.75
N ILE A 68 -9.08 -1.21 -1.67
CA ILE A 68 -7.61 -1.19 -1.57
C ILE A 68 -7.19 -1.58 -0.15
N ALA A 69 -6.48 -2.71 -0.05
CA ALA A 69 -5.84 -3.16 1.18
C ALA A 69 -4.32 -3.02 1.10
N GLN A 70 -3.73 -2.33 2.08
CA GLN A 70 -2.29 -2.13 2.18
C GLN A 70 -1.79 -2.38 3.60
N SER A 71 -0.66 -3.08 3.71
CA SER A 71 0.03 -3.30 4.97
C SER A 71 1.38 -2.61 4.98
N PHE A 72 1.68 -1.96 6.09
CA PHE A 72 2.94 -1.28 6.38
C PHE A 72 3.55 -1.85 7.65
N VAL A 73 4.85 -1.63 7.85
CA VAL A 73 5.51 -2.00 9.10
C VAL A 73 6.33 -0.85 9.66
N TYR A 74 6.03 -0.52 10.91
CA TYR A 74 6.85 0.35 11.74
C TYR A 74 7.88 -0.52 12.46
N GLY A 75 9.14 -0.05 12.50
CA GLY A 75 10.25 -0.84 13.05
C GLY A 75 10.75 -1.95 12.13
N PRO A 76 11.65 -2.83 12.64
CA PRO A 76 12.13 -3.99 11.90
C PRO A 76 11.06 -5.11 11.87
N PRO A 77 10.66 -5.61 10.68
CA PRO A 77 9.68 -6.69 10.57
C PRO A 77 10.24 -8.04 11.01
N THR A 78 9.38 -8.87 11.59
CA THR A 78 9.71 -10.26 11.96
C THR A 78 9.77 -11.17 10.72
N GLU A 79 10.46 -12.30 10.86
CA GLU A 79 10.60 -13.28 9.78
C GLU A 79 9.26 -13.87 9.31
N ARG A 80 8.28 -13.97 10.22
CA ARG A 80 6.91 -14.38 9.94
C ARG A 80 6.18 -13.33 9.09
N GLN A 81 6.30 -12.05 9.41
CA GLN A 81 5.63 -10.96 8.70
C GLN A 81 6.06 -10.86 7.23
N LYS A 82 7.32 -11.21 6.94
CA LYS A 82 7.87 -11.19 5.58
C LYS A 82 7.47 -12.40 4.71
N ARG A 83 6.97 -13.50 5.30
CA ARG A 83 6.73 -14.78 4.58
C ARG A 83 5.41 -14.82 3.81
N THR A 84 4.46 -13.93 4.13
CA THR A 84 3.03 -14.10 3.80
C THR A 84 2.59 -13.50 2.45
N ARG A 85 3.50 -13.16 1.54
CA ARG A 85 3.10 -12.63 0.22
C ARG A 85 3.26 -13.65 -0.89
N CYS A 86 2.11 -14.06 -1.43
CA CYS A 86 2.01 -14.91 -2.60
C CYS A 86 2.39 -14.14 -3.86
N VAL A 87 3.23 -14.72 -4.70
CA VAL A 87 3.33 -14.33 -6.11
C VAL A 87 3.08 -15.60 -6.93
N ARG A 88 1.94 -15.64 -7.62
CA ARG A 88 1.56 -16.77 -8.48
C ARG A 88 2.39 -16.75 -9.76
N GLN A 89 2.70 -17.94 -10.25
CA GLN A 89 3.40 -18.15 -11.51
C GLN A 89 2.53 -19.09 -12.33
N ASP A 90 1.99 -18.58 -13.44
CA ASP A 90 1.11 -19.35 -14.30
C ASP A 90 1.91 -19.85 -15.51
N ASN A 91 2.13 -21.15 -15.57
CA ASN A 91 2.63 -21.86 -16.75
C ASN A 91 1.44 -22.51 -17.45
N CYS A 92 0.82 -21.82 -18.39
CA CYS A 92 -0.32 -22.37 -19.15
C CYS A 92 -0.07 -22.26 -20.66
N ASN A 93 0.06 -23.41 -21.34
CA ASN A 93 0.18 -23.53 -22.80
C ASN A 93 -1.17 -23.35 -23.54
N LYS A 94 -2.12 -22.59 -22.98
CA LYS A 94 -3.43 -22.29 -23.55
C LYS A 94 -3.64 -20.77 -23.54
N PRO A 95 -4.47 -20.20 -24.43
CA PRO A 95 -4.85 -18.81 -24.30
C PRO A 95 -5.50 -18.60 -22.92
N CYS A 96 -4.85 -17.79 -22.09
CA CYS A 96 -5.27 -17.48 -20.74
C CYS A 96 -5.58 -15.99 -20.64
N TYR A 97 -6.58 -15.64 -19.85
CA TYR A 97 -6.80 -14.26 -19.45
C TYR A 97 -5.71 -13.83 -18.46
N ALA A 98 -5.31 -12.57 -18.54
CA ALA A 98 -4.39 -11.94 -17.60
C ALA A 98 -5.11 -10.80 -16.87
N PHE A 99 -4.58 -10.44 -15.71
CA PHE A 99 -5.08 -9.30 -14.95
C PHE A 99 -4.45 -8.00 -15.45
N GLU A 100 -5.27 -6.97 -15.63
CA GLU A 100 -4.81 -5.60 -15.79
C GLU A 100 -4.81 -4.89 -14.43
N GLN A 101 -3.71 -4.21 -14.11
CA GLN A 101 -3.55 -3.48 -12.86
C GLN A 101 -4.26 -2.12 -12.96
N LEU A 102 -5.24 -1.88 -12.07
CA LEU A 102 -5.91 -0.59 -11.96
C LEU A 102 -5.37 0.27 -10.80
N VAL A 103 -4.77 -0.36 -9.79
CA VAL A 103 -4.32 0.32 -8.56
C VAL A 103 -2.79 0.44 -8.53
N TYR A 104 -2.30 1.68 -8.50
CA TYR A 104 -0.86 1.98 -8.48
C TYR A 104 -0.45 2.58 -7.14
N ILE A 105 -0.03 1.73 -6.21
CA ILE A 105 0.41 2.12 -4.88
C ILE A 105 1.67 1.32 -4.52
N PRO A 106 2.79 2.00 -4.15
CA PRO A 106 4.03 1.32 -3.78
C PRO A 106 3.84 0.26 -2.70
N TYR A 107 4.41 -0.93 -2.91
CA TYR A 107 4.49 -1.93 -1.83
C TYR A 107 5.51 -1.53 -0.76
N GLU A 108 5.24 -1.90 0.50
CA GLU A 108 6.20 -1.77 1.60
C GLU A 108 7.38 -2.75 1.40
N SER A 109 8.56 -2.20 1.07
CA SER A 109 9.75 -2.96 0.73
C SER A 109 10.31 -3.76 1.89
N LYS A 110 10.14 -3.30 3.14
CA LYS A 110 10.62 -4.03 4.33
C LYS A 110 9.92 -5.37 4.54
N LEU A 111 8.71 -5.51 4.01
CA LEU A 111 7.90 -6.73 4.12
C LEU A 111 8.19 -7.73 2.99
N ILE A 112 9.08 -7.39 2.06
CA ILE A 112 9.45 -8.25 0.94
C ILE A 112 10.83 -8.85 1.23
N LYS A 113 10.94 -10.17 1.11
CA LYS A 113 12.22 -10.90 1.15
C LYS A 113 12.69 -11.15 -0.28
N PRO A 114 13.71 -10.42 -0.78
CA PRO A 114 14.20 -10.58 -2.15
C PRO A 114 14.68 -12.00 -2.44
N GLU A 115 15.25 -12.67 -1.45
CA GLU A 115 15.72 -14.06 -1.53
C GLU A 115 14.60 -15.09 -1.75
N MET A 116 13.34 -14.72 -1.46
CA MET A 116 12.17 -15.56 -1.71
C MET A 116 11.54 -15.31 -3.08
N LEU A 117 12.03 -14.32 -3.83
CA LEU A 117 11.49 -13.96 -5.14
C LEU A 117 12.22 -14.68 -6.27
N THR A 118 11.47 -15.14 -7.26
CA THR A 118 12.05 -15.62 -8.51
C THR A 118 12.50 -14.42 -9.38
N LYS A 119 13.37 -14.66 -10.36
CA LYS A 119 13.86 -13.61 -11.28
C LYS A 119 12.72 -12.90 -12.02
N SER A 120 11.67 -13.62 -12.41
CA SER A 120 10.50 -13.05 -13.07
C SER A 120 9.72 -12.14 -12.13
N GLN A 121 9.57 -12.53 -10.86
CA GLN A 121 8.88 -11.72 -9.86
C GLN A 121 9.65 -10.43 -9.53
N VAL A 122 10.98 -10.51 -9.47
CA VAL A 122 11.83 -9.33 -9.33
C VAL A 122 11.68 -8.41 -10.55
N SER A 123 11.65 -8.95 -11.76
CA SER A 123 11.42 -8.15 -12.98
C SER A 123 10.04 -7.49 -12.95
N TRP A 124 9.00 -8.25 -12.62
CA TRP A 124 7.63 -7.72 -12.51
C TRP A 124 7.55 -6.59 -11.49
N LEU A 125 8.16 -6.75 -10.32
CA LEU A 125 8.15 -5.72 -9.28
C LEU A 125 8.89 -4.45 -9.75
N LYS A 126 9.99 -4.60 -10.51
CA LYS A 126 10.69 -3.47 -11.12
C LYS A 126 9.81 -2.72 -12.11
N ASP A 127 9.12 -3.44 -12.97
CA ASP A 127 8.24 -2.85 -13.99
C ASP A 127 7.00 -2.21 -13.35
N TYR A 128 6.46 -2.83 -12.30
CA TYR A 128 5.40 -2.26 -11.47
C TYR A 128 5.78 -0.89 -10.90
N TYR A 129 6.95 -0.77 -10.25
CA TYR A 129 7.38 0.51 -9.69
C TYR A 129 7.61 1.58 -10.76
N LYS A 130 8.13 1.22 -11.94
CA LYS A 130 8.23 2.15 -13.08
C LYS A 130 6.86 2.66 -13.52
N MET A 131 5.85 1.78 -13.57
CA MET A 131 4.47 2.18 -13.88
C MET A 131 3.89 3.09 -12.80
N VAL A 132 4.12 2.79 -11.52
CA VAL A 132 3.70 3.65 -10.41
C VAL A 132 4.29 5.05 -10.56
N GLU A 133 5.59 5.18 -10.80
CA GLU A 133 6.21 6.49 -11.02
C GLU A 133 5.61 7.21 -12.23
N LYS A 134 5.51 6.51 -13.36
CA LYS A 134 4.98 7.06 -14.62
C LYS A 134 3.55 7.60 -14.48
N LEU A 135 2.70 6.92 -13.72
CA LEU A 135 1.29 7.27 -13.58
C LEU A 135 1.01 8.20 -12.39
N VAL A 136 1.71 8.02 -11.27
CA VAL A 136 1.41 8.74 -10.03
C VAL A 136 2.16 10.08 -9.92
N ILE A 137 3.40 10.18 -10.41
CA ILE A 137 4.19 11.42 -10.30
C ILE A 137 3.50 12.61 -11.02
N PRO A 138 2.97 12.47 -12.25
CA PRO A 138 2.26 13.57 -12.91
C PRO A 138 1.07 14.08 -12.09
N GLU A 139 0.29 13.18 -11.51
CA GLU A 139 -0.86 13.53 -10.65
C GLU A 139 -0.43 14.26 -9.37
N LEU A 140 0.67 13.85 -8.75
CA LEU A 140 1.20 14.52 -7.57
C LEU A 140 1.79 15.90 -7.90
N ASN A 141 2.44 16.04 -9.05
CA ASN A 141 2.92 17.33 -9.55
C ASN A 141 1.75 18.29 -9.79
N ALA A 142 0.66 17.83 -10.41
CA ALA A 142 -0.53 18.63 -10.62
C ALA A 142 -1.16 19.12 -9.30
N ARG A 143 -1.00 18.34 -8.22
CA ARG A 143 -1.46 18.69 -6.86
C ARG A 143 -0.42 19.45 -6.03
N ASN A 144 0.78 19.71 -6.56
CA ASN A 144 1.93 20.28 -5.83
C ASN A 144 2.29 19.53 -4.53
N ASP A 145 2.08 18.21 -4.48
CA ASP A 145 2.38 17.39 -3.29
C ASP A 145 3.87 16.98 -3.26
N THR A 146 4.72 17.95 -2.93
CA THR A 146 6.18 17.77 -2.84
C THR A 146 6.60 16.71 -1.82
N ARG A 147 5.77 16.46 -0.80
CA ARG A 147 6.04 15.43 0.21
C ARG A 147 5.85 14.03 -0.38
N ALA A 148 4.72 13.79 -1.05
CA ALA A 148 4.44 12.51 -1.68
C ALA A 148 5.45 12.20 -2.79
N ILE A 149 5.83 13.21 -3.58
CA ILE A 149 6.89 13.08 -4.58
C ILE A 149 8.21 12.72 -3.92
N LYS A 150 8.62 13.42 -2.86
CA LYS A 150 9.86 13.10 -2.13
C LYS A 150 9.84 11.68 -1.57
N VAL A 151 8.70 11.21 -1.06
CA VAL A 151 8.55 9.82 -0.60
C VAL A 151 8.73 8.86 -1.77
N LEU A 152 8.02 9.04 -2.89
CA LEU A 152 8.16 8.20 -4.07
C LEU A 152 9.59 8.21 -4.63
N SER A 153 10.22 9.37 -4.77
CA SER A 153 11.60 9.49 -5.24
C SER A 153 12.62 8.95 -4.24
N SER A 154 12.31 8.96 -2.94
CA SER A 154 13.15 8.31 -1.91
C SER A 154 13.05 6.79 -1.94
N ILE A 155 11.99 6.25 -2.55
CA ILE A 155 11.89 4.84 -2.96
C ILE A 155 12.80 4.68 -4.19
N SER A 156 14.11 4.81 -3.98
CA SER A 156 15.10 4.75 -5.05
C SER A 156 15.28 3.33 -5.61
N GLU A 157 15.85 3.25 -6.81
CA GLU A 157 16.24 2.03 -7.53
C GLU A 157 16.93 0.95 -6.66
N THR A 158 17.62 1.37 -5.60
CA THR A 158 18.40 0.53 -4.68
C THR A 158 17.59 -0.03 -3.50
N GLN A 159 16.40 0.50 -3.19
CA GLN A 159 15.48 -0.10 -2.21
C GLN A 159 14.71 -1.32 -2.76
N LYS A 160 15.06 -1.76 -3.98
CA LYS A 160 14.67 -3.05 -4.60
C LYS A 160 15.30 -4.27 -3.89
N ILE A 161 16.27 -4.11 -2.99
CA ILE A 161 16.81 -5.14 -2.06
C ILE A 161 17.31 -4.45 -0.77
N ILE A 162 16.49 -4.31 0.29
CA ILE A 162 16.89 -3.90 1.68
C ILE A 162 16.77 -2.38 2.07
N CYS A 163 15.72 -2.12 2.88
CA CYS A 163 15.55 -1.23 4.07
C CYS A 163 15.82 0.30 4.17
N LEU A 164 14.82 0.95 4.82
CA LEU A 164 14.81 2.05 5.85
C LEU A 164 15.06 3.52 5.38
N LYS A 165 14.44 4.61 5.93
CA LYS A 165 13.48 4.88 7.03
C LYS A 165 12.85 6.30 6.84
N LEU A 166 11.68 6.52 7.47
CA LEU A 166 11.04 7.77 7.96
C LEU A 166 10.22 8.68 7.02
N LEU A 167 8.93 8.89 7.37
CA LEU A 167 8.29 10.23 7.34
C LEU A 167 6.88 10.28 8.00
N ILE A 168 6.79 10.33 9.34
CA ILE A 168 5.67 10.98 10.06
C ILE A 168 6.18 11.52 11.41
N ILE A 169 6.51 12.81 11.54
CA ILE A 169 6.21 13.70 12.71
C ILE A 169 6.26 15.17 12.25
N ARG A 170 5.09 15.79 12.08
CA ARG A 170 4.58 16.94 12.85
C ARG A 170 3.10 17.12 12.51
#